data_AF-A0A177XZS0-F1
#
_entry.id   AF-A0A177XZS0-F1
#
_cell.length_a   1.000
_cell.length_b   1.000
_cell.length_c   1.000
_cell.angle_alpha   90.00
_cell.angle_beta   90.00
_cell.angle_gamma   90.00
#
_symmetry.space_group_name_H-M   'P 1'
#
loop_
_entity.id
_entity.type
_entity.pdbx_description
1 polymer ?
#
loop_
_entity_poly.entity_id
_entity_poly.type
_entity_poly.pdbx_seq_one_letter_code
_entity_poly.pdbx_strand_id
1 'polypeptide(L)'
;MAVNVNTNVSAMTAQRYLNSATTAQETSMERLSSGFKINSAKDDAAGLQISNRLNVQSRGLDVAVRNANDGISMAQTAEGAMNETTNILQRMRDLSLQSANGSNSKSERVAIQEEVTALNDELNRIAETTSFGGNKLLNGTFATKSFQIGSDNGEAVMLTMNNMRSDNALMGGNSYVAANGQDKDWGVQAGANDLTIALTDKFGQAQNVTINAKEGDDIEELATYINGQTDLVTASVDEDGKLQLFTDNNRVEGVATFGGALAGELSIGAAQSVTVDTMDVTTVGGSQQAVAIVDSALKFVDSHRAELGAFQNRFNHAINNLDNINENVNASKSRIKDTDFAKETTALTKSQILSQASSSVLAQAKQAPNSALGLLG
;
A
#
# COMPACT_ATOMS: atom_id res chain seq x y z
N MET A 1 7.44 29.77 -80.46
CA MET A 1 8.01 30.23 -79.18
C MET A 1 9.16 31.17 -79.52
N ALA A 2 9.16 32.40 -79.03
CA ALA A 2 10.32 33.27 -79.19
C ALA A 2 11.49 32.68 -78.39
N VAL A 3 12.63 32.49 -79.04
CA VAL A 3 13.84 31.96 -78.40
C VAL A 3 14.61 33.14 -77.83
N ASN A 4 14.53 33.31 -76.51
CA ASN A 4 15.16 34.42 -75.79
C ASN A 4 16.55 33.96 -75.34
N VAL A 5 17.62 34.61 -75.80
CA VAL A 5 19.01 34.21 -75.54
C VAL A 5 19.43 34.44 -74.07
N ASN A 6 18.86 35.46 -73.41
CA ASN A 6 19.25 35.85 -72.04
C ASN A 6 18.47 35.13 -70.94
N THR A 7 17.27 34.61 -71.21
CA THR A 7 16.40 34.01 -70.19
C THR A 7 15.88 32.65 -70.65
N ASN A 8 16.36 31.59 -70.00
CA ASN A 8 15.88 30.24 -70.25
C ASN A 8 14.90 29.80 -69.16
N VAL A 9 13.61 30.07 -69.40
CA VAL A 9 12.53 29.76 -68.46
C VAL A 9 12.41 28.25 -68.21
N SER A 10 12.66 27.42 -69.24
CA SER A 10 12.63 25.96 -69.13
C SER A 10 13.74 25.43 -68.22
N ALA A 11 14.96 25.96 -68.34
CA ALA A 11 16.08 25.59 -67.46
C ALA A 11 15.86 26.10 -66.02
N MET A 12 15.35 27.31 -65.82
CA MET A 12 15.02 27.83 -64.48
C MET A 12 13.90 27.02 -63.81
N THR A 13 12.94 26.53 -64.60
CA THR A 13 11.85 25.67 -64.12
C THR A 13 12.39 24.29 -63.74
N ALA A 14 13.21 23.68 -64.59
CA ALA A 14 13.87 22.40 -64.31
C ALA A 14 14.79 22.47 -63.08
N GLN A 15 15.51 23.59 -62.90
CA GLN A 15 16.36 23.82 -61.73
C GLN A 15 15.54 23.96 -60.43
N ARG A 16 14.38 24.63 -60.47
CA ARG A 16 13.46 24.69 -59.31
C ARG A 16 12.95 23.31 -58.92
N TYR A 17 12.54 22.50 -59.90
CA TYR A 17 12.09 21.12 -59.63
C TYR A 17 13.22 20.22 -59.12
N LEU A 18 14.45 20.38 -59.64
CA LEU A 18 15.63 19.67 -59.14
C LEU A 18 15.89 20.00 -57.67
N ASN A 19 15.97 21.29 -57.32
CA ASN A 19 16.22 21.72 -55.93
C ASN A 19 15.10 21.24 -54.98
N SER A 20 13.84 21.27 -55.43
CA SER A 20 12.72 20.74 -54.66
C SER A 20 12.83 19.23 -54.45
N ALA A 21 13.24 18.46 -55.47
CA ALA A 21 13.41 17.02 -55.37
C ALA A 21 14.61 16.63 -54.48
N THR A 22 15.71 17.38 -54.54
CA THR A 22 16.87 17.21 -53.66
C THR A 22 16.50 17.46 -52.20
N THR A 23 15.78 18.55 -51.91
CA THR A 23 15.32 18.87 -50.53
C THR A 23 14.36 17.79 -50.00
N ALA A 24 13.45 17.28 -50.84
CA ALA A 24 12.54 16.20 -50.48
C ALA A 24 13.30 14.89 -50.20
N GLN A 25 14.30 14.56 -51.02
CA GLN A 25 15.18 13.42 -50.83
C GLN A 25 15.95 13.50 -49.49
N GLU A 26 16.54 14.66 -49.17
CA GLU A 26 17.24 14.90 -47.90
C GLU A 26 16.30 14.73 -46.70
N THR A 27 15.08 15.26 -46.79
CA THR A 27 14.07 15.12 -45.73
C THR A 27 13.66 13.65 -45.53
N SER A 28 13.42 12.90 -46.61
CA SER A 28 13.10 11.47 -46.51
C SER A 28 14.26 10.66 -45.94
N MET A 29 15.51 11.00 -46.28
CA MET A 29 16.70 10.41 -45.68
C MET A 29 16.79 10.70 -44.18
N GLU A 30 16.53 11.95 -43.76
CA GLU A 30 16.50 12.35 -42.34
C GLU A 30 15.44 11.54 -41.57
N ARG A 31 14.23 11.40 -42.12
CA ARG A 31 13.12 10.66 -41.52
C ARG A 31 13.32 9.15 -41.46
N LEU A 32 13.91 8.55 -42.50
CA LEU A 32 14.25 7.12 -42.51
C LEU A 32 15.40 6.81 -41.56
N SER A 33 16.41 7.68 -41.47
CA SER A 33 17.54 7.50 -40.58
C SER A 33 17.17 7.66 -39.10
N SER A 34 16.28 8.59 -38.78
CA SER A 34 15.82 8.85 -37.41
C SER A 34 14.67 7.94 -36.99
N GLY A 35 13.92 7.38 -37.94
CA GLY A 35 12.66 6.69 -37.69
C GLY A 35 11.50 7.62 -37.29
N PHE A 36 11.70 8.94 -37.28
CA PHE A 36 10.70 9.92 -36.87
C PHE A 36 10.31 10.86 -38.01
N LYS A 37 9.01 11.12 -38.17
CA LYS A 37 8.51 12.08 -39.17
C LYS A 37 8.72 13.51 -38.69
N ILE A 38 8.76 13.71 -37.37
CA ILE A 38 9.01 14.99 -36.68
C ILE A 38 10.37 14.90 -35.99
N ASN A 39 11.40 15.48 -36.61
CA ASN A 39 12.76 15.51 -36.06
C ASN A 39 13.08 16.82 -35.37
N SER A 40 12.50 17.93 -35.85
CA SER A 40 12.73 19.27 -35.30
C SER A 40 11.46 20.10 -35.31
N ALA A 41 11.51 21.27 -34.65
CA ALA A 41 10.38 22.20 -34.61
C ALA A 41 9.99 22.75 -35.99
N LYS A 42 10.89 22.65 -36.99
CA LYS A 42 10.62 23.03 -38.39
C LYS A 42 9.56 22.13 -39.04
N ASP A 43 9.47 20.87 -38.60
CA ASP A 43 8.63 19.86 -39.23
C ASP A 43 7.19 19.95 -38.73
N ASP A 44 7.03 20.06 -37.40
CA ASP A 44 5.74 20.30 -36.72
C ASP A 44 5.98 20.70 -35.26
N ALA A 45 5.90 21.99 -34.96
CA ALA A 45 6.11 22.51 -33.59
C ALA A 45 5.06 21.99 -32.60
N ALA A 46 3.79 21.88 -33.00
CA ALA A 46 2.71 21.43 -32.14
C ALA A 46 2.81 19.90 -31.89
N GLY A 47 3.08 19.12 -32.93
CA GLY A 47 3.30 17.68 -32.82
C GLY A 47 4.52 17.34 -31.96
N LEU A 48 5.61 18.12 -32.08
CA LEU A 48 6.79 17.98 -31.22
C LEU A 48 6.46 18.29 -29.75
N GLN A 49 5.70 19.35 -29.47
CA GLN A 49 5.30 19.70 -28.11
C GLN A 49 4.44 18.60 -27.46
N ILE A 50 3.45 18.08 -28.20
CA ILE A 50 2.60 16.99 -27.70
C ILE A 50 3.45 15.74 -27.45
N SER A 51 4.34 15.38 -28.40
CA SER A 51 5.23 14.23 -28.26
C SER A 51 6.16 14.35 -27.05
N ASN A 52 6.69 15.54 -26.79
CA ASN A 52 7.51 15.82 -25.60
C ASN A 52 6.71 15.64 -24.31
N ARG A 53 5.46 16.14 -24.26
CA ARG A 53 4.58 15.93 -23.11
C ARG A 53 4.27 14.45 -22.89
N LEU A 54 3.91 13.71 -23.93
CA LEU A 54 3.66 12.28 -23.86
C LEU A 54 4.91 11.49 -23.43
N ASN A 55 6.10 11.93 -23.83
CA ASN A 55 7.37 11.33 -23.39
C ASN A 55 7.65 11.59 -21.90
N VAL A 56 7.41 12.81 -21.42
CA VAL A 56 7.50 13.12 -19.98
C VAL A 56 6.50 12.28 -19.19
N GLN A 57 5.26 12.16 -19.68
CA GLN A 57 4.22 11.35 -19.05
C GLN A 57 4.61 9.87 -18.99
N SER A 58 5.03 9.27 -20.10
CA SER A 58 5.47 7.86 -20.14
C SER A 58 6.61 7.59 -19.18
N ARG A 59 7.64 8.45 -19.13
CA ARG A 59 8.73 8.34 -18.14
C ARG A 59 8.24 8.50 -16.70
N GLY A 60 7.25 9.35 -16.47
CA GLY A 60 6.59 9.50 -15.16
C GLY A 60 5.87 8.21 -14.75
N LEU A 61 5.13 7.60 -15.67
CA LEU A 61 4.46 6.31 -15.46
C LEU A 61 5.47 5.18 -15.17
N ASP A 62 6.60 5.12 -15.88
CA ASP A 62 7.66 4.12 -15.60
C ASP A 62 8.26 4.25 -14.20
N VAL A 63 8.41 5.48 -13.70
CA VAL A 63 8.85 5.74 -12.32
C VAL A 63 7.75 5.37 -11.33
N ALA A 64 6.50 5.72 -11.62
CA ALA A 64 5.35 5.39 -10.79
C ALA A 64 5.17 3.87 -10.62
N VAL A 65 5.32 3.08 -11.69
CA VAL A 65 5.28 1.61 -11.62
C VAL A 65 6.42 1.07 -10.75
N ARG A 66 7.63 1.61 -10.85
CA ARG A 66 8.74 1.21 -9.97
C ARG A 66 8.47 1.55 -8.50
N ASN A 67 8.01 2.77 -8.22
CA ASN A 67 7.63 3.18 -6.86
C ASN A 67 6.51 2.31 -6.28
N ALA A 68 5.55 1.90 -7.11
CA ALA A 68 4.48 1.00 -6.70
C ALA A 68 5.04 -0.39 -6.34
N ASN A 69 5.95 -0.94 -7.15
CA ASN A 69 6.64 -2.19 -6.83
C ASN A 69 7.48 -2.11 -5.56
N ASP A 70 8.15 -0.98 -5.29
CA ASP A 70 8.87 -0.75 -4.04
C ASP A 70 7.90 -0.73 -2.83
N GLY A 71 6.73 -0.10 -2.99
CA GLY A 71 5.67 -0.12 -1.99
C GLY A 71 5.14 -1.54 -1.71
N ILE A 72 4.93 -2.35 -2.75
CA ILE A 72 4.55 -3.77 -2.60
C ILE A 72 5.65 -4.55 -1.87
N SER A 73 6.91 -4.38 -2.26
CA SER A 73 8.06 -5.07 -1.66
C SER A 73 8.20 -4.73 -0.17
N MET A 74 7.98 -3.46 0.18
CA MET A 74 7.96 -3.01 1.57
C MET A 74 6.80 -3.63 2.36
N ALA A 75 5.59 -3.65 1.80
CA ALA A 75 4.43 -4.27 2.42
C ALA A 75 4.63 -5.77 2.64
N GLN A 76 5.22 -6.48 1.68
CA GLN A 76 5.55 -7.91 1.81
C GLN A 76 6.63 -8.17 2.86
N THR A 77 7.63 -7.28 2.98
CA THR A 77 8.65 -7.37 4.03
C THR A 77 8.02 -7.22 5.42
N ALA A 78 7.12 -6.24 5.56
CA ALA A 78 6.36 -6.02 6.80
C ALA A 78 5.43 -7.21 7.12
N GLU A 79 4.69 -7.72 6.13
CA GLU A 79 3.80 -8.87 6.28
C GLU A 79 4.56 -10.13 6.68
N GLY A 80 5.73 -10.38 6.09
CA GLY A 80 6.60 -11.50 6.47
C GLY A 80 7.04 -11.46 7.93
N ALA A 81 7.43 -10.28 8.42
CA ALA A 81 7.77 -10.09 9.84
C ALA A 81 6.55 -10.21 10.76
N MET A 82 5.38 -9.75 10.32
CA MET A 82 4.13 -9.92 11.07
C MET A 82 3.70 -11.39 11.14
N ASN A 83 3.99 -12.23 10.13
CA ASN A 83 3.74 -13.67 10.23
C ASN A 83 4.53 -14.29 11.40
N GLU A 84 5.79 -13.91 11.59
CA GLU A 84 6.58 -14.38 12.74
C GLU A 84 6.06 -13.81 14.07
N THR A 85 5.60 -12.55 14.06
CA THR A 85 4.92 -11.94 15.22
C THR A 85 3.69 -12.76 15.61
N THR A 86 2.86 -13.17 14.63
CA THR A 86 1.69 -14.04 14.84
C THR A 86 2.10 -15.40 15.42
N ASN A 87 3.14 -16.05 14.88
CA ASN A 87 3.63 -17.35 15.39
C ASN A 87 4.07 -17.24 16.86
N ILE A 88 4.80 -16.18 17.20
CA ILE A 88 5.26 -15.93 18.58
C ILE A 88 4.07 -15.69 19.50
N LEU A 89 3.11 -14.86 19.10
CA LEU A 89 1.90 -14.62 19.89
C LEU A 89 1.09 -15.91 20.09
N GLN A 90 0.96 -16.76 19.07
CA GLN A 90 0.34 -18.08 19.21
C GLN A 90 1.09 -18.95 20.24
N ARG A 91 2.43 -18.95 20.23
CA ARG A 91 3.22 -19.65 21.24
C ARG A 91 3.01 -19.07 22.65
N MET A 92 2.97 -17.75 22.80
CA MET A 92 2.67 -17.09 24.08
C MET A 92 1.26 -17.46 24.58
N ARG A 93 0.30 -17.62 23.67
CA ARG A 93 -1.06 -18.10 23.99
C ARG A 93 -1.04 -19.53 24.53
N ASP A 94 -0.31 -20.43 23.87
CA ASP A 94 -0.16 -21.82 24.32
C ASP A 94 0.46 -21.90 25.71
N LEU A 95 1.51 -21.10 25.96
CA LEU A 95 2.17 -21.00 27.27
C LEU A 95 1.23 -20.43 28.35
N SER A 96 0.40 -19.44 28.00
CA SER A 96 -0.59 -18.87 28.91
C SER A 96 -1.65 -19.91 29.27
N LEU A 97 -2.15 -20.68 28.30
CA LEU A 97 -3.08 -21.78 28.54
C LEU A 97 -2.44 -22.92 29.34
N GLN A 98 -1.17 -23.24 29.05
CA GLN A 98 -0.41 -24.22 29.83
C GLN A 98 -0.29 -23.75 31.28
N SER A 99 0.11 -22.49 31.52
CA SER A 99 0.30 -21.94 32.85
C SER A 99 -1.01 -21.82 33.65
N ALA A 100 -2.14 -21.60 32.98
CA ALA A 100 -3.46 -21.55 33.60
C ALA A 100 -3.90 -22.90 34.22
N ASN A 101 -3.23 -24.03 33.91
CA ASN A 101 -3.58 -25.32 34.49
C ASN A 101 -3.24 -25.37 35.99
N GLY A 102 -4.25 -25.71 36.81
CA GLY A 102 -4.12 -25.82 38.26
C GLY A 102 -3.14 -26.90 38.73
N SER A 103 -2.78 -27.88 37.89
CA SER A 103 -1.80 -28.90 38.25
C SER A 103 -0.35 -28.42 38.26
N ASN A 104 -0.05 -27.27 37.64
CA ASN A 104 1.31 -26.73 37.61
C ASN A 104 1.68 -26.10 38.96
N SER A 105 2.90 -26.35 39.39
CA SER A 105 3.55 -25.70 40.51
C SER A 105 3.97 -24.26 40.18
N LYS A 106 4.22 -23.45 41.21
CA LYS A 106 4.74 -22.09 41.04
C LYS A 106 6.09 -22.07 40.32
N SER A 107 6.98 -23.04 40.58
CA SER A 107 8.26 -23.16 39.88
C SER A 107 8.10 -23.42 38.38
N GLU A 108 7.10 -24.23 37.99
CA GLU A 108 6.81 -24.48 36.57
C GLU A 108 6.25 -23.24 35.89
N ARG A 109 5.36 -22.49 36.57
CA ARG A 109 4.84 -21.21 36.01
C ARG A 109 5.94 -20.16 35.86
N VAL A 110 6.92 -20.11 36.77
CA VAL A 110 8.09 -19.23 36.63
C VAL A 110 8.94 -19.62 35.40
N ALA A 111 9.16 -20.91 35.17
CA ALA A 111 9.87 -21.37 33.97
C ALA A 111 9.11 -21.03 32.67
N ILE A 112 7.78 -21.13 32.68
CA ILE A 112 6.94 -20.69 31.56
C ILE A 112 7.08 -19.17 31.34
N GLN A 113 7.09 -18.37 32.41
CA GLN A 113 7.27 -16.92 32.33
C GLN A 113 8.64 -16.55 31.71
N GLU A 114 9.71 -17.31 31.98
CA GLU A 114 11.01 -17.10 31.34
C GLU A 114 10.91 -17.27 29.81
N GLU A 115 10.18 -18.29 29.33
CA GLU A 115 9.92 -18.47 27.89
C GLU A 115 9.06 -17.33 27.33
N VAL A 116 7.99 -16.93 28.02
CA VAL A 116 7.15 -15.77 27.63
C VAL A 116 7.97 -14.49 27.53
N THR A 117 8.91 -14.26 28.46
CA THR A 117 9.79 -13.09 28.45
C THR A 117 10.74 -13.12 27.26
N ALA A 118 11.35 -14.27 26.95
CA ALA A 118 12.22 -14.42 25.78
C ALA A 118 11.46 -14.22 24.45
N LEU A 119 10.22 -14.70 24.37
CA LEU A 119 9.34 -14.47 23.22
C LEU A 119 8.97 -12.99 23.08
N ASN A 120 8.75 -12.29 24.20
CA ASN A 120 8.52 -10.86 24.20
C ASN A 120 9.72 -10.07 23.66
N ASP A 121 10.93 -10.41 24.13
CA ASP A 121 12.17 -9.82 23.64
C ASP A 121 12.32 -10.05 22.12
N GLU A 122 11.94 -11.24 21.63
CA GLU A 122 11.96 -11.55 20.21
C GLU A 122 10.93 -10.73 19.41
N LEU A 123 9.70 -10.53 19.92
CA LEU A 123 8.71 -9.62 19.30
C LEU A 123 9.28 -8.21 19.15
N ASN A 124 9.87 -7.66 20.21
CA ASN A 124 10.50 -6.35 20.18
C ASN A 124 11.71 -6.31 19.23
N ARG A 125 12.51 -7.38 19.18
CA ARG A 125 13.62 -7.50 18.22
C ARG A 125 13.12 -7.49 16.78
N ILE A 126 12.05 -8.23 16.45
CA ILE A 126 11.45 -8.24 15.11
C ILE A 126 10.96 -6.83 14.75
N ALA A 127 10.29 -6.15 15.68
CA ALA A 127 9.79 -4.80 15.46
C ALA A 127 10.93 -3.80 15.18
N GLU A 128 12.03 -3.87 15.92
CA GLU A 128 13.19 -2.97 15.78
C GLU A 128 14.14 -3.32 14.62
N THR A 129 14.23 -4.60 14.24
CA THR A 129 15.19 -5.04 13.21
C THR A 129 14.59 -5.01 11.80
N THR A 130 13.29 -5.25 11.65
CA THR A 130 12.60 -5.23 10.36
C THR A 130 12.75 -3.89 9.65
N SER A 131 13.42 -3.90 8.50
CA SER A 131 13.74 -2.68 7.77
C SER A 131 13.71 -2.87 6.26
N PHE A 132 13.35 -1.81 5.55
CA PHE A 132 13.41 -1.74 4.08
C PHE A 132 14.06 -0.43 3.67
N GLY A 133 15.14 -0.52 2.87
CA GLY A 133 15.90 0.66 2.44
C GLY A 133 16.43 1.51 3.59
N GLY A 134 16.74 0.90 4.74
CA GLY A 134 17.22 1.58 5.96
C GLY A 134 16.12 2.14 6.88
N ASN A 135 14.85 2.17 6.44
CA ASN A 135 13.74 2.60 7.28
C ASN A 135 13.21 1.43 8.11
N LYS A 136 13.02 1.62 9.41
CA LYS A 136 12.34 0.65 10.28
C LYS A 136 10.85 0.69 10.02
N LEU A 137 10.23 -0.47 9.85
CA LEU A 137 8.83 -0.54 9.44
C LEU A 137 7.88 -0.68 10.64
N LEU A 138 8.27 -1.44 11.66
CA LEU A 138 7.33 -1.96 12.67
C LEU A 138 7.53 -1.40 14.09
N ASN A 139 8.52 -0.54 14.32
CA ASN A 139 8.77 0.05 15.65
C ASN A 139 8.03 1.38 15.89
N GLY A 140 7.08 1.74 15.02
CA GLY A 140 6.30 2.99 15.11
C GLY A 140 6.96 4.24 14.52
N THR A 141 8.26 4.21 14.17
CA THR A 141 8.92 5.39 13.56
C THR A 141 8.48 5.67 12.11
N PHE A 142 8.01 4.65 11.40
CA PHE A 142 7.57 4.79 10.00
C PHE A 142 6.29 5.63 9.86
N ALA A 143 5.34 5.44 10.78
CA ALA A 143 4.00 6.03 10.78
C ALA A 143 3.33 5.89 9.40
N THR A 144 3.00 7.01 8.75
CA THR A 144 2.39 7.03 7.41
C THR A 144 3.32 7.69 6.41
N LYS A 145 3.53 7.03 5.26
CA LYS A 145 4.31 7.55 4.13
C LYS A 145 3.48 7.55 2.85
N SER A 146 3.71 8.55 1.99
CA SER A 146 3.07 8.66 0.68
C SER A 146 3.92 8.00 -0.41
N PHE A 147 3.32 7.14 -1.21
CA PHE A 147 3.91 6.57 -2.41
C PHE A 147 3.32 7.24 -3.65
N GLN A 148 4.16 7.91 -4.43
CA GLN A 148 3.76 8.51 -5.70
C GLN A 148 3.63 7.42 -6.75
N ILE A 149 2.38 7.12 -7.13
CA ILE A 149 2.03 6.05 -8.08
C ILE A 149 1.40 6.59 -9.37
N GLY A 150 1.47 7.89 -9.61
CA GLY A 150 1.01 8.52 -10.85
C GLY A 150 2.02 9.51 -11.41
N SER A 151 1.74 10.01 -12.62
CA SER A 151 2.62 10.96 -13.30
C SER A 151 2.40 12.41 -12.88
N ASP A 152 1.26 12.71 -12.23
CA ASP A 152 0.85 14.06 -11.86
C ASP A 152 0.83 14.28 -10.33
N ASN A 153 0.82 15.55 -9.92
CA ASN A 153 0.80 15.93 -8.51
C ASN A 153 -0.52 15.52 -7.84
N GLY A 154 -0.44 14.93 -6.64
CA GLY A 154 -1.60 14.47 -5.88
C GLY A 154 -2.00 13.01 -6.14
N GLU A 155 -1.36 12.33 -7.10
CA GLU A 155 -1.59 10.91 -7.41
C GLU A 155 -0.75 9.98 -6.51
N ALA A 156 -0.85 10.20 -5.19
CA ALA A 156 -0.13 9.43 -4.19
C ALA A 156 -1.08 8.57 -3.35
N VAL A 157 -0.60 7.39 -2.93
CA VAL A 157 -1.30 6.52 -1.98
C VAL A 157 -0.52 6.45 -0.68
N MET A 158 -1.22 6.61 0.43
CA MET A 158 -0.65 6.52 1.76
C MET A 158 -0.53 5.07 2.20
N LEU A 159 0.64 4.71 2.72
CA LEU A 159 0.91 3.46 3.41
C LEU A 159 1.17 3.79 4.87
N THR A 160 0.36 3.23 5.76
CA THR A 160 0.58 3.31 7.20
C THR A 160 1.20 2.00 7.67
N MET A 161 2.22 2.09 8.52
CA MET A 161 2.75 0.95 9.27
C MET A 161 2.53 1.20 10.75
N ASN A 162 1.82 0.28 11.39
CA ASN A 162 1.51 0.35 12.81
C ASN A 162 2.69 -0.18 13.65
N ASN A 163 2.80 0.29 14.89
CA ASN A 163 3.82 -0.19 15.83
C ASN A 163 3.47 -1.60 16.34
N MET A 164 4.32 -2.59 16.10
CA MET A 164 4.16 -3.99 16.52
C MET A 164 4.95 -4.35 17.79
N ARG A 165 5.58 -3.37 18.45
CA ARG A 165 6.26 -3.61 19.74
C ARG A 165 5.27 -4.07 20.82
N SER A 166 5.73 -4.93 21.72
CA SER A 166 4.90 -5.52 22.79
C SER A 166 4.44 -4.49 23.84
N ASP A 167 5.14 -3.36 23.94
CA ASP A 167 4.83 -2.23 24.84
C ASP A 167 3.76 -1.28 24.27
N ASN A 168 3.32 -1.49 23.03
CA ASN A 168 2.29 -0.68 22.40
C ASN A 168 0.92 -0.92 23.07
N ALA A 169 0.20 0.15 23.40
CA ALA A 169 -1.13 0.08 23.98
C ALA A 169 -2.16 -0.65 23.09
N LEU A 170 -1.96 -0.66 21.76
CA LEU A 170 -2.82 -1.41 20.82
C LEU A 170 -2.50 -2.91 20.76
N MET A 171 -1.36 -3.35 21.31
CA MET A 171 -1.02 -4.76 21.53
C MET A 171 -1.55 -5.23 22.91
N GLY A 172 -2.71 -4.73 23.33
CA GLY A 172 -3.22 -4.91 24.68
C GLY A 172 -4.55 -4.20 24.92
N GLY A 173 -4.81 -3.91 26.20
CA GLY A 173 -6.09 -3.40 26.64
C GLY A 173 -6.08 -2.85 28.06
N ASN A 174 -7.28 -2.71 28.61
CA ASN A 174 -7.47 -2.33 30.00
C ASN A 174 -8.00 -3.54 30.79
N SER A 175 -7.33 -3.87 31.88
CA SER A 175 -7.73 -4.88 32.85
C SER A 175 -8.41 -4.23 34.04
N TYR A 176 -9.44 -4.90 34.57
CA TYR A 176 -10.20 -4.53 35.74
C TYR A 176 -10.29 -5.75 36.63
N VAL A 177 -9.79 -5.65 37.86
CA VAL A 177 -9.81 -6.76 38.81
C VAL A 177 -10.71 -6.37 39.98
N ALA A 178 -11.64 -7.26 40.34
CA ALA A 178 -12.49 -7.11 41.52
C ALA A 178 -11.63 -7.13 42.79
N ALA A 179 -11.93 -6.23 43.72
CA ALA A 179 -11.22 -6.18 45.00
C ALA A 179 -11.64 -7.34 45.92
N ASN A 180 -12.91 -7.75 45.83
CA ASN A 180 -13.49 -8.79 46.67
C ASN A 180 -13.43 -10.14 45.93
N GLY A 181 -12.70 -11.10 46.50
CA GLY A 181 -12.74 -12.50 46.08
C GLY A 181 -13.97 -13.19 46.65
N GLN A 182 -14.61 -14.02 45.84
CA GLN A 182 -15.81 -14.77 46.22
C GLN A 182 -15.47 -16.24 46.41
N ASP A 183 -16.04 -16.85 47.45
CA ASP A 183 -15.87 -18.28 47.70
C ASP A 183 -16.95 -19.09 46.98
N LYS A 184 -16.82 -20.43 47.04
CA LYS A 184 -17.77 -21.38 46.43
C LYS A 184 -19.21 -21.29 46.97
N ASP A 185 -19.41 -20.59 48.09
CA ASP A 185 -20.72 -20.44 48.74
C ASP A 185 -21.35 -19.09 48.38
N TRP A 186 -20.62 -18.21 47.69
CA TRP A 186 -21.15 -17.01 47.08
C TRP A 186 -22.05 -17.36 45.89
N GLY A 187 -23.12 -16.60 45.76
CA GLY A 187 -23.99 -16.65 44.59
C GLY A 187 -24.71 -15.32 44.44
N VAL A 188 -25.12 -15.03 43.21
CA VAL A 188 -25.83 -13.79 42.89
C VAL A 188 -27.11 -13.66 43.72
N GLN A 189 -27.22 -12.57 44.49
CA GLN A 189 -28.35 -12.32 45.38
C GLN A 189 -29.61 -11.87 44.64
N ALA A 190 -30.77 -12.29 45.16
CA ALA A 190 -32.08 -11.88 44.64
C ALA A 190 -32.25 -10.35 44.66
N GLY A 191 -32.43 -9.74 43.47
CA GLY A 191 -32.62 -8.30 43.32
C GLY A 191 -31.35 -7.45 43.31
N ALA A 192 -30.17 -8.06 43.40
CA ALA A 192 -28.86 -7.43 43.25
C ALA A 192 -28.05 -8.11 42.12
N ASN A 193 -28.72 -8.38 41.01
CA ASN A 193 -28.18 -9.20 39.91
C ASN A 193 -27.83 -8.39 38.65
N ASP A 194 -27.86 -7.06 38.73
CA ASP A 194 -27.54 -6.17 37.62
C ASP A 194 -26.06 -5.79 37.61
N LEU A 195 -25.42 -6.01 36.46
CA LEU A 195 -24.11 -5.49 36.11
C LEU A 195 -24.25 -4.66 34.83
N THR A 196 -24.09 -3.35 34.94
CA THR A 196 -24.09 -2.46 33.78
C THR A 196 -22.65 -2.14 33.40
N ILE A 197 -22.30 -2.41 32.15
CA ILE A 197 -21.03 -2.05 31.55
C ILE A 197 -21.29 -0.95 30.53
N ALA A 198 -20.78 0.25 30.80
CA ALA A 198 -20.85 1.38 29.89
C ALA A 198 -19.46 1.61 29.27
N LEU A 199 -19.38 1.50 27.96
CA LEU A 199 -18.14 1.60 27.18
C LEU A 199 -18.41 2.32 25.85
N THR A 200 -17.37 2.89 25.25
CA THR A 200 -17.46 3.51 23.91
C THR A 200 -16.77 2.58 22.93
N ASP A 201 -17.42 2.22 21.82
CA ASP A 201 -16.75 1.44 20.79
C ASP A 201 -15.71 2.29 20.04
N LYS A 202 -14.84 1.64 19.26
CA LYS A 202 -13.83 2.32 18.45
C LYS A 202 -14.40 3.24 17.35
N PHE A 203 -15.72 3.22 17.14
CA PHE A 203 -16.43 4.11 16.21
C PHE A 203 -17.06 5.32 16.93
N GLY A 204 -16.79 5.49 18.23
CA GLY A 204 -17.28 6.59 19.04
C GLY A 204 -18.74 6.42 19.48
N GLN A 205 -19.33 5.23 19.36
CA GLN A 205 -20.70 4.95 19.81
C GLN A 205 -20.70 4.44 21.24
N ALA A 206 -21.53 5.05 22.08
CA ALA A 206 -21.75 4.58 23.45
C ALA A 206 -22.55 3.27 23.44
N GLN A 207 -21.99 2.25 24.09
CA GLN A 207 -22.60 0.94 24.29
C GLN A 207 -22.82 0.75 25.80
N ASN A 208 -24.08 0.54 26.17
CA ASN A 208 -24.46 0.18 27.52
C ASN A 208 -24.96 -1.26 27.52
N VAL A 209 -24.14 -2.17 28.05
CA VAL A 209 -24.48 -3.59 28.18
C VAL A 209 -24.97 -3.81 29.61
N THR A 210 -26.26 -4.12 29.76
CA THR A 210 -26.82 -4.51 31.05
C THR A 210 -26.92 -6.02 31.11
N ILE A 211 -26.19 -6.61 32.04
CA ILE A 211 -26.11 -8.04 32.30
C ILE A 211 -26.97 -8.32 33.53
N ASN A 212 -28.03 -9.08 33.36
CA ASN A 212 -28.87 -9.55 34.46
C ASN A 212 -28.48 -10.99 34.75
N ALA A 213 -27.57 -11.18 35.71
CA ALA A 213 -27.16 -12.51 36.11
C ALA A 213 -28.33 -13.27 36.74
N LYS A 214 -28.30 -14.60 36.67
CA LYS A 214 -29.37 -15.41 37.26
C LYS A 214 -29.06 -15.60 38.75
N GLU A 215 -30.12 -15.56 39.56
CA GLU A 215 -30.01 -15.76 41.00
C GLU A 215 -29.41 -17.13 41.32
N GLY A 216 -28.41 -17.13 42.20
CA GLY A 216 -27.70 -18.34 42.61
C GLY A 216 -26.59 -18.80 41.66
N ASP A 217 -26.32 -18.09 40.55
CA ASP A 217 -25.13 -18.34 39.74
C ASP A 217 -23.87 -18.03 40.57
N ASP A 218 -22.83 -18.87 40.44
CA ASP A 218 -21.53 -18.64 41.05
C ASP A 218 -20.67 -17.64 40.24
N ILE A 219 -19.45 -17.34 40.72
CA ILE A 219 -18.60 -16.32 40.11
C ILE A 219 -18.07 -16.76 38.73
N GLU A 220 -17.83 -18.05 38.53
CA GLU A 220 -17.41 -18.63 37.26
C GLU A 220 -18.56 -18.66 36.23
N GLU A 221 -19.77 -18.99 36.65
CA GLU A 221 -20.99 -18.92 35.86
C GLU A 221 -21.28 -17.48 35.46
N LEU A 222 -21.13 -16.51 36.38
CA LEU A 222 -21.23 -15.09 36.07
C LEU A 222 -20.21 -14.66 35.01
N ALA A 223 -18.93 -15.03 35.15
CA ALA A 223 -17.90 -14.71 34.17
C ALA A 223 -18.23 -15.32 32.79
N THR A 224 -18.70 -16.57 32.77
CA THR A 224 -19.15 -17.25 31.55
C THR A 224 -20.35 -16.54 30.92
N TYR A 225 -21.30 -16.10 31.74
CA TYR A 225 -22.46 -15.35 31.30
C TYR A 225 -22.08 -14.00 30.69
N ILE A 226 -21.14 -13.27 31.30
CA ILE A 226 -20.61 -12.00 30.76
C ILE A 226 -20.00 -12.23 29.36
N ASN A 227 -19.14 -13.24 29.23
CA ASN A 227 -18.53 -13.60 27.94
C ASN A 227 -19.55 -13.99 26.87
N GLY A 228 -20.70 -14.53 27.27
CA GLY A 228 -21.78 -14.90 26.34
C GLY A 228 -22.67 -13.72 25.91
N GLN A 229 -22.68 -12.61 26.66
CA GLN A 229 -23.52 -11.44 26.37
C GLN A 229 -22.81 -10.35 25.56
N THR A 230 -21.47 -10.31 25.57
CA THR A 230 -20.72 -9.27 24.88
C THR A 230 -19.39 -9.76 24.33
N ASP A 231 -19.08 -9.36 23.08
CA ASP A 231 -17.78 -9.58 22.46
C ASP A 231 -16.78 -8.43 22.74
N LEU A 232 -17.16 -7.44 23.53
CA LEU A 232 -16.34 -6.24 23.83
C LEU A 232 -15.59 -6.35 25.15
N VAL A 233 -16.05 -7.22 26.05
CA VAL A 233 -15.45 -7.47 27.35
C VAL A 233 -15.20 -8.96 27.48
N THR A 234 -14.02 -9.34 27.91
CA THR A 234 -13.70 -10.71 28.30
C THR A 234 -13.62 -10.80 29.81
N ALA A 235 -14.33 -11.74 30.42
CA ALA A 235 -14.34 -12.00 31.85
C ALA A 235 -13.66 -13.32 32.19
N SER A 236 -12.95 -13.37 33.31
CA SER A 236 -12.30 -14.56 33.84
C SER A 236 -12.25 -14.50 35.37
N VAL A 237 -11.88 -15.60 36.04
CA VAL A 237 -11.86 -15.68 37.51
C VAL A 237 -10.51 -16.22 37.98
N ASP A 238 -9.87 -15.51 38.90
CA ASP A 238 -8.57 -15.92 39.43
C ASP A 238 -8.66 -17.00 40.51
N GLU A 239 -7.49 -17.45 40.98
CA GLU A 239 -7.36 -18.48 42.02
C GLU A 239 -7.91 -18.06 43.39
N ASP A 240 -8.14 -16.76 43.62
CA ASP A 240 -8.74 -16.21 44.83
C ASP A 240 -10.26 -15.98 44.68
N GLY A 241 -10.85 -16.38 43.54
CA GLY A 241 -12.28 -16.17 43.24
C GLY A 241 -12.63 -14.72 42.91
N LYS A 242 -11.67 -13.90 42.48
CA LYS A 242 -11.94 -12.52 42.02
C LYS A 242 -12.29 -12.52 40.55
N LEU A 243 -13.33 -11.76 40.20
CA LEU A 243 -13.68 -11.49 38.82
C LEU A 243 -12.65 -10.55 38.18
N GLN A 244 -12.16 -10.93 37.01
CA GLN A 244 -11.27 -10.15 36.18
C GLN A 244 -11.97 -9.85 34.87
N LEU A 245 -11.97 -8.58 34.45
CA LEU A 245 -12.53 -8.15 33.17
C LEU A 245 -11.44 -7.49 32.34
N PHE A 246 -11.49 -7.70 31.03
CA PHE A 246 -10.56 -7.14 30.08
C PHE A 246 -11.31 -6.50 28.91
N THR A 247 -10.90 -5.29 28.54
CA THR A 247 -11.37 -4.60 27.33
C THR A 247 -10.21 -4.41 26.37
N ASP A 248 -10.41 -4.85 25.13
CA ASP A 248 -9.44 -4.71 24.03
C ASP A 248 -9.43 -3.27 23.48
N ASN A 249 -8.27 -2.62 23.48
CA ASN A 249 -8.10 -1.25 22.94
C ASN A 249 -8.36 -1.16 21.43
N ASN A 250 -8.40 -2.30 20.72
CA ASN A 250 -8.78 -2.35 19.31
C ASN A 250 -10.28 -2.35 19.07
N ARG A 251 -11.09 -2.54 20.11
CA ARG A 251 -12.56 -2.61 20.01
C ARG A 251 -13.25 -1.54 20.84
N VAL A 252 -12.65 -1.18 21.97
CA VAL A 252 -13.17 -0.21 22.93
C VAL A 252 -12.25 1.01 22.95
N GLU A 253 -12.85 2.20 22.85
CA GLU A 253 -12.16 3.47 23.03
C GLU A 253 -12.27 3.92 24.49
N GLY A 254 -11.12 4.15 25.12
CA GLY A 254 -11.05 4.62 26.50
C GLY A 254 -11.31 3.53 27.54
N VAL A 255 -11.87 3.95 28.67
CA VAL A 255 -12.05 3.12 29.86
C VAL A 255 -13.53 2.74 30.00
N ALA A 256 -13.79 1.45 30.25
CA ALA A 256 -15.12 0.97 30.60
C ALA A 256 -15.48 1.37 32.02
N THR A 257 -16.74 1.71 32.23
CA THR A 257 -17.31 2.01 33.54
C THR A 257 -18.29 0.94 33.92
N PHE A 258 -18.20 0.49 35.17
CA PHE A 258 -19.02 -0.59 35.72
C PHE A 258 -19.96 -0.01 36.77
N GLY A 259 -21.24 -0.36 36.66
CA GLY A 259 -22.30 0.04 37.58
C GLY A 259 -23.28 -1.10 37.83
N GLY A 260 -24.32 -0.83 38.62
CA GLY A 260 -25.26 -1.84 39.10
C GLY A 260 -24.86 -2.44 40.45
N ALA A 261 -25.73 -3.26 41.03
CA ALA A 261 -25.52 -3.83 42.35
C ALA A 261 -24.32 -4.78 42.39
N LEU A 262 -24.13 -5.62 41.35
CA LEU A 262 -23.00 -6.56 41.27
C LEU A 262 -21.65 -5.85 41.16
N ALA A 263 -21.57 -4.75 40.41
CA ALA A 263 -20.34 -3.97 40.31
C ALA A 263 -19.91 -3.39 41.68
N GLY A 264 -20.89 -2.99 42.49
CA GLY A 264 -20.66 -2.50 43.85
C GLY A 264 -20.25 -3.61 44.82
N GLU A 265 -20.92 -4.76 44.76
CA GLU A 265 -20.62 -5.92 45.63
C GLU A 265 -19.24 -6.52 45.35
N LEU A 266 -18.90 -6.72 44.07
CA LEU A 266 -17.60 -7.23 43.65
C LEU A 266 -16.49 -6.18 43.80
N SER A 267 -16.86 -4.89 43.89
CA SER A 267 -15.94 -3.76 43.94
C SER A 267 -14.92 -3.80 42.81
N ILE A 268 -15.41 -3.72 41.56
CA ILE A 268 -14.57 -3.74 40.36
C ILE A 268 -13.56 -2.59 40.40
N GLY A 269 -12.28 -2.93 40.33
CA GLY A 269 -11.17 -1.97 40.42
C GLY A 269 -11.10 -1.00 39.23
N ALA A 270 -10.24 0.01 39.38
CA ALA A 270 -9.95 0.94 38.29
C ALA A 270 -9.21 0.25 37.13
N ALA A 271 -9.31 0.83 35.94
CA ALA A 271 -8.59 0.36 34.76
C ALA A 271 -7.08 0.36 34.98
N GLN A 272 -6.44 -0.77 34.73
CA GLN A 272 -5.01 -0.89 34.56
C GLN A 272 -4.70 -1.17 33.09
N SER A 273 -3.85 -0.33 32.49
CA SER A 273 -3.37 -0.61 31.13
C SER A 273 -2.41 -1.79 31.17
N VAL A 274 -2.69 -2.80 30.35
CA VAL A 274 -1.89 -4.01 30.21
C VAL A 274 -1.60 -4.26 28.74
N THR A 275 -0.38 -4.68 28.44
CA THR A 275 0.07 -5.00 27.08
C THR A 275 0.78 -6.35 27.07
N VAL A 276 1.19 -6.82 25.89
CA VAL A 276 1.98 -8.04 25.76
C VAL A 276 3.28 -7.96 26.58
N ASP A 277 3.90 -6.77 26.71
CA ASP A 277 5.07 -6.49 27.57
C ASP A 277 4.82 -6.76 29.05
N THR A 278 3.65 -6.38 29.57
CA THR A 278 3.34 -6.48 31.00
C THR A 278 2.70 -7.81 31.39
N MET A 279 2.73 -8.82 30.52
CA MET A 279 2.13 -10.13 30.79
C MET A 279 2.85 -10.86 31.91
N ASP A 280 2.08 -11.33 32.90
CA ASP A 280 2.56 -12.18 33.99
C ASP A 280 1.72 -13.46 34.04
N VAL A 281 2.34 -14.59 33.70
CA VAL A 281 1.71 -15.92 33.75
C VAL A 281 2.13 -16.72 34.99
N THR A 282 2.73 -16.09 36.00
CA THR A 282 3.16 -16.78 37.24
C THR A 282 2.01 -17.15 38.18
N THR A 283 0.79 -16.66 37.90
CA THR A 283 -0.46 -16.96 38.62
C THR A 283 -1.52 -17.47 37.66
N VAL A 284 -2.54 -18.19 38.17
CA VAL A 284 -3.64 -18.68 37.33
C VAL A 284 -4.45 -17.52 36.75
N GLY A 285 -4.76 -16.50 37.56
CA GLY A 285 -5.47 -15.29 37.10
C GLY A 285 -4.68 -14.51 36.04
N GLY A 286 -3.40 -14.27 36.28
CA GLY A 286 -2.53 -13.62 35.29
C GLY A 286 -2.43 -14.40 33.98
N SER A 287 -2.41 -15.74 34.05
CA SER A 287 -2.42 -16.61 32.87
C SER A 287 -3.73 -16.52 32.06
N GLN A 288 -4.88 -16.35 32.70
CA GLN A 288 -6.15 -16.14 32.01
C GLN A 288 -6.22 -14.76 31.34
N GLN A 289 -5.75 -13.71 32.03
CA GLN A 289 -5.63 -12.36 31.46
C GLN A 289 -4.67 -12.34 30.28
N ALA A 290 -3.55 -13.06 30.38
CA ALA A 290 -2.56 -13.20 29.32
C ALA A 290 -3.18 -13.76 28.02
N VAL A 291 -4.13 -14.71 28.11
CA VAL A 291 -4.86 -15.20 26.92
C VAL A 291 -5.66 -14.07 26.27
N ALA A 292 -6.39 -13.27 27.05
CA ALA A 292 -7.17 -12.15 26.52
C ALA A 292 -6.29 -11.05 25.89
N ILE A 293 -5.15 -10.75 26.51
CA ILE A 293 -4.14 -9.80 25.99
C ILE A 293 -3.58 -10.29 24.65
N VAL A 294 -3.18 -11.57 24.57
CA VAL A 294 -2.63 -12.16 23.35
C VAL A 294 -3.66 -12.24 22.24
N ASP A 295 -4.92 -12.58 22.55
CA ASP A 295 -6.00 -12.60 21.56
C ASP A 295 -6.30 -11.20 21.01
N SER A 296 -6.20 -10.15 21.83
CA SER A 296 -6.25 -8.74 21.39
C SER A 296 -5.07 -8.40 20.48
N ALA A 297 -3.84 -8.74 20.87
CA ALA A 297 -2.65 -8.49 20.07
C ALA A 297 -2.68 -9.23 18.72
N LEU A 298 -3.14 -10.48 18.69
CA LEU A 298 -3.32 -11.26 17.45
C LEU A 298 -4.31 -10.55 16.51
N LYS A 299 -5.46 -10.09 17.03
CA LYS A 299 -6.44 -9.33 16.24
C LYS A 299 -5.85 -8.04 15.68
N PHE A 300 -5.03 -7.33 16.45
CA PHE A 300 -4.35 -6.12 15.98
C PHE A 300 -3.38 -6.41 14.82
N VAL A 301 -2.53 -7.42 14.98
CA VAL A 301 -1.58 -7.84 13.94
C VAL A 301 -2.33 -8.30 12.68
N ASP A 302 -3.36 -9.13 12.82
CA ASP A 302 -4.12 -9.65 11.69
C ASP A 302 -4.92 -8.56 10.97
N SER A 303 -5.50 -7.60 11.70
CA SER A 303 -6.16 -6.43 11.11
C SER A 303 -5.17 -5.64 10.24
N HIS A 304 -3.95 -5.43 10.73
CA HIS A 304 -2.96 -4.67 9.98
C HIS A 304 -2.39 -5.46 8.79
N ARG A 305 -2.22 -6.78 8.90
CA ARG A 305 -1.89 -7.66 7.76
C ARG A 305 -2.97 -7.62 6.68
N ALA A 306 -4.25 -7.59 7.06
CA ALA A 306 -5.36 -7.44 6.12
C ALA A 306 -5.30 -6.10 5.38
N GLU A 307 -4.98 -5.00 6.06
CA GLU A 307 -4.76 -3.69 5.45
C GLU A 307 -3.60 -3.71 4.44
N LEU A 308 -2.48 -4.35 4.78
CA LEU A 308 -1.34 -4.50 3.88
C LEU A 308 -1.67 -5.38 2.66
N GLY A 309 -2.43 -6.45 2.84
CA GLY A 309 -2.91 -7.28 1.73
C GLY A 309 -3.84 -6.51 0.78
N ALA A 310 -4.76 -5.70 1.33
CA ALA A 310 -5.60 -4.81 0.54
C ALA A 310 -4.78 -3.75 -0.21
N PHE A 311 -3.75 -3.19 0.44
CA PHE A 311 -2.81 -2.26 -0.17
C PHE A 311 -2.06 -2.90 -1.35
N GLN A 312 -1.54 -4.12 -1.21
CA GLN A 312 -0.90 -4.86 -2.30
C GLN A 312 -1.84 -5.06 -3.50
N ASN A 313 -3.09 -5.47 -3.26
CA ASN A 313 -4.09 -5.63 -4.32
C ASN A 313 -4.37 -4.31 -5.03
N ARG A 314 -4.54 -3.22 -4.27
CA ARG A 314 -4.76 -1.89 -4.84
C ARG A 314 -3.58 -1.44 -5.70
N PHE A 315 -2.34 -1.71 -5.28
CA PHE A 315 -1.15 -1.37 -6.04
C PHE A 315 -1.00 -2.22 -7.31
N ASN A 316 -1.33 -3.52 -7.27
CA ASN A 316 -1.37 -4.36 -8.47
C ASN A 316 -2.39 -3.83 -9.49
N HIS A 317 -3.59 -3.41 -9.04
CA HIS A 317 -4.57 -2.77 -9.93
C HIS A 317 -4.07 -1.44 -10.48
N ALA A 318 -3.41 -0.62 -9.67
CA ALA A 318 -2.82 0.63 -10.11
C ALA A 318 -1.73 0.40 -11.17
N ILE A 319 -0.80 -0.54 -10.94
CA ILE A 319 0.25 -0.92 -11.89
C ILE A 319 -0.36 -1.33 -13.24
N ASN A 320 -1.33 -2.25 -13.23
CA ASN A 320 -2.01 -2.67 -14.46
C ASN A 320 -2.68 -1.50 -15.19
N ASN A 321 -3.27 -0.54 -14.46
CA ASN A 321 -3.85 0.65 -15.06
C ASN A 321 -2.77 1.58 -15.66
N LEU A 322 -1.66 1.80 -14.94
CA LEU A 322 -0.55 2.62 -15.40
C LEU A 322 0.12 2.03 -16.63
N ASP A 323 0.32 0.71 -16.68
CA ASP A 323 0.88 0.01 -17.84
C ASP A 323 -0.03 0.15 -19.07
N ASN A 324 -1.34 -0.02 -18.90
CA ASN A 324 -2.32 0.22 -19.96
C ASN A 324 -2.27 1.68 -20.47
N ILE A 325 -2.17 2.66 -19.55
CA ILE A 325 -2.04 4.07 -19.94
C ILE A 325 -0.72 4.30 -20.67
N ASN A 326 0.38 3.72 -20.19
CA ASN A 326 1.71 3.87 -20.77
C ASN A 326 1.77 3.29 -22.19
N GLU A 327 1.17 2.12 -22.42
CA GLU A 327 1.02 1.53 -23.75
C GLU A 327 0.24 2.47 -24.69
N ASN A 328 -0.90 2.99 -24.25
CA ASN A 328 -1.72 3.92 -25.04
C ASN A 328 -1.02 5.25 -25.32
N VAL A 329 -0.26 5.78 -24.36
CA VAL A 329 0.56 6.99 -24.50
C VAL A 329 1.68 6.75 -25.50
N ASN A 330 2.36 5.61 -25.45
CA ASN A 330 3.39 5.23 -26.40
C ASN A 330 2.84 4.99 -27.80
N ALA A 331 1.69 4.34 -27.94
CA ALA A 331 1.00 4.18 -29.22
C ALA A 331 0.58 5.53 -29.82
N SER A 332 0.11 6.46 -28.99
CA SER A 332 -0.24 7.81 -29.43
C SER A 332 0.98 8.62 -29.83
N LYS A 333 2.07 8.53 -29.06
CA LYS A 333 3.36 9.14 -29.40
C LYS A 333 3.90 8.59 -30.71
N SER A 334 3.80 7.28 -30.95
CA SER A 334 4.22 6.62 -32.18
C SER A 334 3.45 7.17 -33.40
N ARG A 335 2.11 7.25 -33.34
CA ARG A 335 1.30 7.85 -34.41
C ARG A 335 1.69 9.31 -34.72
N ILE A 336 2.07 10.07 -33.69
CA ILE A 336 2.45 11.47 -33.84
C ILE A 336 3.86 11.60 -34.40
N LYS A 337 4.84 10.87 -33.85
CA LYS A 337 6.26 11.11 -34.10
C LYS A 337 6.88 10.14 -35.08
N ASP A 338 6.47 8.89 -35.12
CA ASP A 338 7.17 7.85 -35.88
C ASP A 338 6.85 7.96 -37.39
N THR A 339 7.81 7.53 -38.20
CA THR A 339 7.71 7.48 -39.65
C THR A 339 7.12 6.14 -40.10
N ASP A 340 6.17 6.18 -41.03
CA ASP A 340 5.80 5.00 -41.81
C ASP A 340 6.91 4.73 -42.85
N PHE A 341 7.74 3.73 -42.58
CA PHE A 341 8.87 3.34 -43.43
C PHE A 341 8.44 3.01 -44.87
N ALA A 342 7.30 2.36 -45.06
CA ALA A 342 6.84 2.00 -46.40
C ALA A 342 6.50 3.27 -47.20
N LYS A 343 5.74 4.18 -46.58
CA LYS A 343 5.38 5.45 -47.20
C LYS A 343 6.62 6.32 -47.47
N GLU A 344 7.53 6.45 -46.52
CA GLU A 344 8.72 7.30 -46.69
C GLU A 344 9.71 6.72 -47.70
N THR A 345 9.82 5.39 -47.80
CA THR A 345 10.64 4.73 -48.84
C THR A 345 10.07 4.99 -50.25
N THR A 346 8.74 4.96 -50.42
CA THR A 346 8.14 5.33 -51.72
C THR A 346 8.38 6.80 -52.07
N ALA A 347 8.31 7.70 -51.08
CA ALA A 347 8.59 9.12 -51.26
C ALA A 347 10.06 9.38 -51.60
N LEU A 348 10.99 8.66 -50.95
CA LEU A 348 12.42 8.70 -51.26
C LEU A 348 12.69 8.27 -52.70
N THR A 349 12.18 7.09 -53.09
CA THR A 349 12.34 6.56 -54.45
C THR A 349 11.77 7.50 -55.50
N LYS A 350 10.58 8.07 -55.25
CA LYS A 350 9.99 9.09 -56.12
C LYS A 350 10.90 10.32 -56.25
N SER A 351 11.44 10.81 -55.14
CA SER A 351 12.32 11.99 -55.12
C SER A 351 13.65 11.74 -55.83
N GLN A 352 14.21 10.53 -55.69
CA GLN A 352 15.41 10.09 -56.43
C GLN A 352 15.15 10.05 -57.94
N ILE A 353 14.03 9.46 -58.38
CA ILE A 353 13.65 9.42 -59.80
C ILE A 353 13.42 10.84 -60.34
N LEU A 354 12.73 11.71 -59.59
CA LEU A 354 12.50 13.10 -59.98
C LEU A 354 13.79 13.92 -60.05
N SER A 355 14.74 13.70 -59.14
CA SER A 355 16.06 14.34 -59.15
C SER A 355 16.86 13.93 -60.40
N GLN A 356 16.89 12.63 -60.71
CA GLN A 356 17.53 12.10 -61.93
C GLN A 356 16.86 12.60 -63.21
N ALA A 357 15.52 12.61 -63.27
CA ALA A 357 14.79 13.11 -64.43
C ALA A 357 14.96 14.63 -64.61
N SER A 358 14.90 15.40 -63.53
CA SER A 358 15.06 16.86 -63.57
C SER A 358 16.48 17.28 -63.93
N SER A 359 17.50 16.50 -63.53
CA SER A 359 18.89 16.76 -63.95
C SER A 359 19.09 16.51 -65.45
N SER A 360 18.47 15.45 -65.98
CA SER A 360 18.46 15.15 -67.43
C SER A 360 17.71 16.22 -68.23
N VAL A 361 16.52 16.62 -67.78
CA VAL A 361 15.73 17.69 -68.42
C VAL A 361 16.43 19.05 -68.30
N LEU A 362 17.11 19.34 -67.18
CA LEU A 362 17.92 20.54 -67.03
C LEU A 362 19.10 20.54 -68.01
N ALA A 363 19.78 19.40 -68.19
CA ALA A 363 20.85 19.25 -69.16
C ALA A 363 20.34 19.49 -70.60
N GLN A 364 19.19 18.93 -70.96
CA GLN A 364 18.54 19.17 -72.27
C GLN A 364 18.07 20.62 -72.44
N ALA A 365 17.44 21.20 -71.42
CA ALA A 365 16.96 22.58 -71.45
C ALA A 365 18.12 23.58 -71.59
N LYS A 366 19.30 23.27 -71.04
CA LYS A 366 20.53 24.06 -71.21
C LYS A 366 21.15 23.97 -72.61
N GLN A 367 20.78 22.98 -73.42
CA GLN A 367 21.24 22.88 -74.81
C GLN A 367 20.45 23.77 -75.78
N ALA A 368 19.17 24.08 -75.49
CA ALA A 368 18.32 24.88 -76.38
C ALA A 368 18.87 26.29 -76.74
N PRO A 369 19.49 27.05 -75.82
CA PRO A 369 20.15 28.32 -76.16
C PRO A 369 21.39 28.13 -77.05
N ASN A 370 22.15 27.04 -76.86
CA ASN A 370 23.33 26.73 -77.68
C ASN A 370 22.93 26.39 -79.12
N SER A 371 21.84 25.65 -79.30
CA SER A 371 21.28 25.35 -80.62
C SER A 371 20.78 26.61 -81.33
N ALA A 372 20.26 27.60 -80.59
CA ALA A 372 19.80 28.88 -81.12
C ALA A 372 20.96 29.81 -81.51
N LEU A 373 22.05 29.81 -80.74
CA LEU A 373 23.30 30.50 -81.09
C LEU A 373 23.94 29.93 -82.36
N GLY A 374 23.83 28.61 -82.58
CA GLY A 374 24.29 27.95 -83.82
C GLY A 374 23.41 28.21 -85.05
N LEU A 375 22.21 28.79 -84.90
CA LEU A 375 21.33 29.20 -85.99
C LEU A 375 21.44 30.71 -86.33
N LEU A 376 22.05 31.49 -85.44
CA LEU A 376 22.31 32.94 -85.60
C LEU A 376 23.75 33.23 -86.04
N GLY A 377 24.59 32.20 -86.19
CA GLY A 377 25.98 32.26 -86.64
C GLY A 377 26.15 31.75 -88.05
#